data_AF-A0A7Y0SEW7-F1
#
_entry.id   AF-A0A7Y0SEW7-F1
#
_cell.length_a   1.000
_cell.length_b   1.000
_cell.length_c   1.000
_cell.angle_alpha   90.00
_cell.angle_beta   90.00
_cell.angle_gamma   90.00
#
_symmetry.space_group_name_H-M   'P 1'
#
loop_
_entity.id
_entity.type
_entity.pdbx_description
1 polymer ?
#
loop_
_entity_poly.entity_id
_entity_poly.type
_entity_poly.pdbx_seq_one_letter_code
_entity_poly.pdbx_strand_id
1 'polypeptide(L)'
;FWKYTIPTVAAMLVNGLYQIVDGIFIGRYVGADGLAGINVAWPIIGSILGIGMMIGVGTGALTSIKQGENDHEGAKRILTTGLTLLAA
;
A
#
# COMPACT_ATOMS: atom_id res chain seq x y z
N PHE A 1 -3.91 16.05 -14.72
CA PHE A 1 -5.04 15.38 -14.06
C PHE A 1 -5.29 14.00 -14.66
N TRP A 2 -5.94 13.89 -15.83
CA TRP A 2 -6.29 12.60 -16.46
C TRP A 2 -5.13 11.60 -16.63
N LYS A 3 -3.92 12.09 -16.94
CA LYS A 3 -2.69 11.26 -17.04
C LYS A 3 -2.32 10.51 -15.75
N TYR A 4 -2.72 11.02 -14.58
CA TYR A 4 -2.46 10.39 -13.28
C TYR A 4 -3.70 9.69 -12.74
N THR A 5 -4.88 10.29 -12.89
CA THR A 5 -6.12 9.73 -12.36
C THR A 5 -6.51 8.41 -13.02
N ILE A 6 -6.41 8.31 -14.36
CA ILE A 6 -6.80 7.10 -15.09
C ILE A 6 -5.98 5.88 -14.62
N PRO A 7 -4.64 5.91 -14.60
CA PRO A 7 -3.86 4.75 -14.14
C PRO A 7 -4.08 4.45 -12.65
N THR A 8 -4.25 5.47 -11.79
CA THR A 8 -4.55 5.23 -10.37
C THR A 8 -5.89 4.54 -10.18
N VAL A 9 -6.95 4.99 -10.85
CA VAL A 9 -8.27 4.37 -10.77
C VAL A 9 -8.23 2.94 -11.32
N ALA A 10 -7.55 2.72 -12.45
CA ALA A 10 -7.36 1.37 -13.00
C ALA A 10 -6.63 0.45 -12.01
N ALA A 11 -5.56 0.91 -11.37
CA ALA A 11 -4.84 0.15 -10.34
C ALA A 11 -5.74 -0.20 -9.14
N MET A 12 -6.56 0.76 -8.69
CA MET A 12 -7.53 0.52 -7.61
C MET A 12 -8.60 -0.51 -8.00
N LEU A 13 -9.08 -0.47 -9.24
CA LEU A 13 -10.04 -1.46 -9.76
C LEU A 13 -9.44 -2.86 -9.81
N VAL A 14 -8.21 -3.00 -10.33
CA VAL A 14 -7.50 -4.28 -10.36
C VAL A 14 -7.28 -4.83 -8.95
N ASN A 15 -6.90 -3.96 -7.99
CA ASN A 15 -6.75 -4.34 -6.59
C ASN A 15 -8.08 -4.81 -5.96
N GLY A 16 -9.19 -4.17 -6.29
CA GLY A 16 -10.53 -4.60 -5.84
C GLY A 16 -10.93 -5.95 -6.42
N LEU A 17 -10.69 -6.16 -7.72
CA LEU A 17 -10.94 -7.44 -8.39
C LEU A 17 -10.10 -8.56 -7.78
N TYR A 18 -8.83 -8.30 -7.46
CA TYR A 18 -7.96 -9.25 -6.78
C TYR A 18 -8.58 -9.73 -5.46
N GLN A 19 -9.06 -8.81 -4.60
CA GLN A 19 -9.67 -9.18 -3.33
C GLN A 19 -10.95 -10.02 -3.50
N ILE A 20 -11.78 -9.71 -4.51
CA ILE A 20 -12.98 -10.49 -4.82
C ILE A 20 -12.61 -11.90 -5.25
N VAL A 21 -11.65 -12.02 -6.19
CA VAL A 21 -11.20 -13.31 -6.71
C VAL A 21 -10.61 -14.13 -5.57
N ASP A 22 -9.72 -13.56 -4.76
CA ASP A 22 -9.11 -14.24 -3.61
C ASP A 22 -10.18 -14.76 -2.64
N GLY A 23 -11.15 -13.92 -2.27
CA GLY A 23 -12.29 -14.32 -1.43
C GLY A 23 -13.13 -15.45 -2.03
N ILE A 24 -13.37 -15.45 -3.34
CA ILE A 24 -14.08 -16.53 -4.05
C ILE A 24 -13.26 -17.84 -3.99
N PHE A 25 -11.96 -17.77 -4.25
CA PHE A 25 -11.09 -18.94 -4.21
C PHE A 25 -11.06 -19.53 -2.80
N ILE A 26 -10.81 -18.73 -1.77
CA ILE A 26 -10.80 -19.21 -0.39
C ILE A 26 -12.17 -19.77 0.01
N GLY A 27 -13.25 -19.07 -0.31
CA GLY A 27 -14.61 -19.54 -0.03
C GLY A 27 -14.97 -20.84 -0.76
N ARG A 28 -14.43 -21.08 -1.97
CA ARG A 28 -14.69 -22.29 -2.76
C ARG A 28 -13.83 -23.48 -2.33
N TYR A 29 -12.56 -23.26 -1.99
CA TYR A 29 -11.58 -24.34 -1.71
C TYR A 29 -11.45 -24.65 -0.21
N VAL A 30 -11.60 -23.66 0.67
CA VAL A 30 -11.45 -23.81 2.12
C VAL A 30 -12.79 -23.64 2.85
N GLY A 31 -13.75 -22.93 2.24
CA GLY A 31 -15.09 -22.77 2.80
C GLY A 31 -15.16 -21.71 3.91
N ALA A 32 -16.19 -21.81 4.75
CA ALA A 32 -16.47 -20.83 5.80
C ALA A 32 -15.33 -20.69 6.82
N ASP A 33 -14.64 -21.80 7.15
CA ASP A 33 -13.53 -21.79 8.09
C ASP A 33 -12.32 -21.01 7.55
N GLY A 34 -12.06 -21.08 6.24
CA GLY A 34 -11.01 -20.29 5.59
C GLY A 34 -11.29 -18.79 5.61
N LEU A 35 -12.54 -18.41 5.30
CA LEU A 35 -13.00 -17.02 5.38
C LEU A 35 -12.93 -16.48 6.81
N ALA A 36 -13.32 -17.28 7.79
CA ALA A 36 -13.23 -16.92 9.21
C ALA A 36 -11.75 -16.74 9.64
N GLY A 37 -10.86 -17.66 9.25
CA GLY A 37 -9.43 -17.56 9.53
C GLY A 37 -8.79 -16.29 8.97
N ILE A 38 -9.15 -15.90 7.74
CA ILE A 38 -8.67 -14.64 7.14
C ILE A 38 -9.16 -13.44 7.93
N ASN A 39 -10.44 -13.38 8.30
CA ASN A 39 -10.99 -12.28 9.10
C ASN A 39 -10.32 -12.15 10.48
N VAL A 40 -9.90 -13.27 11.09
CA VAL A 40 -9.14 -13.25 12.34
C VAL A 40 -7.69 -12.77 12.11
N ALA A 41 -7.10 -13.05 10.95
CA ALA A 41 -5.74 -12.60 10.60
C ALA A 41 -5.68 -11.13 10.13
N TRP A 42 -6.79 -10.58 9.62
CA TRP A 42 -6.89 -9.23 9.07
C TRP A 42 -6.36 -8.12 9.99
N PRO A 43 -6.57 -8.12 11.33
CA PRO A 43 -5.99 -7.09 12.20
C PRO A 43 -4.46 -7.06 12.18
N ILE A 44 -3.81 -8.22 12.08
CA ILE A 44 -2.34 -8.33 12.02
C ILE A 44 -1.86 -7.83 10.66
N ILE A 45 -2.48 -8.31 9.57
CA ILE A 45 -2.17 -7.88 8.21
C ILE A 45 -2.39 -6.37 8.06
N GLY A 46 -3.51 -5.86 8.57
CA GLY A 46 -3.87 -4.44 8.54
C GLY A 46 -2.91 -3.58 9.34
N SER A 47 -2.36 -4.08 10.45
CA SER A 47 -1.35 -3.35 11.23
C SER A 47 -0.04 -3.23 10.44
N ILE A 48 0.41 -4.32 9.80
CA ILE A 48 1.61 -4.33 8.96
C ILE A 48 1.41 -3.39 7.75
N LEU A 49 0.28 -3.51 7.05
CA LEU A 49 -0.07 -2.64 5.93
C LEU A 49 -0.17 -1.17 6.36
N GLY A 50 -0.75 -0.90 7.52
CA GLY A 50 -0.90 0.45 8.06
C GLY A 50 0.45 1.13 8.33
N ILE A 51 1.40 0.41 8.95
CA ILE A 51 2.76 0.91 9.19
C ILE A 51 3.48 1.13 7.85
N GLY A 52 3.41 0.15 6.94
CA GLY A 52 4.02 0.28 5.61
C GLY A 52 3.45 1.46 4.82
N MET A 53 2.14 1.67 4.88
CA MET A 53 1.47 2.80 4.21
C MET A 53 1.83 4.14 4.85
N MET A 54 1.92 4.21 6.19
CA MET A 54 2.40 5.40 6.91
C MET A 54 3.79 5.82 6.42
N ILE A 55 4.73 4.87 6.37
CA ILE A 55 6.11 5.15 5.95
C ILE A 55 6.15 5.49 4.46
N GLY A 56 5.50 4.71 3.61
CA GLY A 56 5.54 4.88 2.16
C GLY A 56 4.90 6.21 1.71
N VAL A 57 3.66 6.47 2.12
CA VAL A 57 2.94 7.69 1.75
C VAL A 57 3.56 8.92 2.43
N GLY A 58 3.93 8.81 3.71
CA GLY A 58 4.58 9.89 4.46
C GLY A 58 5.92 10.31 3.86
N THR A 59 6.79 9.33 3.54
CA THR A 59 8.07 9.59 2.86
C THR A 59 7.85 10.21 1.49
N GLY A 60 6.93 9.66 0.69
CA GLY A 60 6.63 10.18 -0.65
C GLY A 60 6.13 11.63 -0.62
N ALA A 61 5.26 11.97 0.33
CA ALA A 61 4.76 13.33 0.51
C ALA A 61 5.89 14.30 0.90
N LEU A 62 6.72 13.94 1.89
CA LEU A 62 7.85 14.77 2.33
C LEU A 62 8.91 14.95 1.24
N THR A 63 9.23 13.89 0.49
CA THR A 63 10.13 13.95 -0.67
C THR A 63 9.57 14.87 -1.75
N SER A 64 8.25 14.81 -2.04
CA SER A 64 7.62 15.69 -3.02
C SER A 64 7.64 17.16 -2.60
N ILE A 65 7.50 17.45 -1.29
CA ILE A 65 7.60 18.81 -0.76
C ILE A 65 9.02 19.35 -0.95
N LYS A 66 10.05 18.60 -0.51
CA LYS A 66 11.45 19.00 -0.64
C LYS A 66 11.89 19.18 -2.09
N GLN A 67 11.39 18.32 -2.98
CA GLN A 67 11.64 18.46 -4.40
C GLN A 67 11.01 19.72 -5.00
N GLY A 68 9.84 20.14 -4.50
CA GLY A 68 9.22 21.43 -4.84
C GLY A 68 10.01 22.65 -4.35
N GLU A 69 10.77 22.50 -3.25
CA GLU A 69 11.67 23.54 -2.71
C GLU A 69 13.02 23.61 -3.46
N ASN A 70 13.24 22.81 -4.52
CA ASN A 70 14.53 22.59 -5.19
C ASN A 70 15.64 22.02 -4.28
N ASP A 71 15.29 21.51 -3.09
CA ASP A 71 16.22 20.82 -2.18
C ASP A 71 16.32 19.34 -2.55
N HIS A 72 17.08 19.06 -3.61
CA HIS A 72 17.26 17.70 -4.12
C HIS A 72 18.04 16.80 -3.15
N GLU A 73 18.94 17.36 -2.36
CA GLU A 73 19.76 16.60 -1.42
C GLU A 73 18.92 16.15 -0.21
N GLY A 74 18.11 17.06 0.34
CA GLY A 74 17.11 16.78 1.36
C GLY A 74 16.08 15.75 0.89
N ALA A 75 15.56 15.91 -0.33
CA ALA A 75 14.60 14.96 -0.92
C ALA A 75 15.17 13.53 -1.01
N LYS A 76 16.43 13.39 -1.44
CA LYS A 76 17.13 12.09 -1.54
C LYS A 76 17.38 11.47 -0.16
N ARG A 77 17.74 12.28 0.83
CA ARG A 77 17.95 11.81 2.21
C ARG A 77 16.67 11.30 2.85
N ILE A 78 15.54 11.99 2.64
CA ILE A 78 14.22 11.55 3.10
C ILE A 78 13.83 10.24 2.42
N LEU A 79 13.96 10.17 1.09
CA LEU A 79 13.63 8.96 0.33
C LEU A 79 14.46 7.75 0.80
N THR A 80 15.76 7.95 1.04
CA THR A 80 16.65 6.87 1.48
C THR A 80 16.28 6.40 2.89
N THR A 81 16.05 7.33 3.81
CA THR A 81 15.61 7.02 5.18
C THR A 81 14.28 6.27 5.18
N GLY A 82 13.30 6.74 4.39
CA GLY A 82 12.00 6.09 4.30
C GLY A 82 12.08 4.68 3.70
N LEU A 83 12.90 4.47 2.67
CA LEU A 83 13.14 3.13 2.12
C LEU A 83 13.83 2.21 3.14
N THR A 84 14.80 2.70 3.92
CA THR A 84 15.43 1.90 4.97
C THR A 84 14.46 1.54 6.09
N LEU A 85 13.56 2.45 6.46
CA LEU A 85 12.52 2.17 7.48
C LEU A 85 11.47 1.19 6.99
N LEU A 86 11.24 1.10 5.68
CA LEU A 86 10.29 0.16 5.08
C LEU A 86 10.90 -1.23 4.88
N ALA A 87 12.23 -1.30 4.71
CA ALA A 87 12.98 -2.56 4.55
C ALA A 87 13.49 -3.17 5.87
N ALA A 88 13.48 -2.39 6.96
CA ALA A 88 13.84 -2.83 8.32
C ALA A 88 12.63 -3.45 9.03
#